data_AF-A0A848RVT2-F1
#
_entry.id   AF-A0A848RVT2-F1
#
_cell.length_a   1.000
_cell.length_b   1.000
_cell.length_c   1.000
_cell.angle_alpha   90.00
_cell.angle_beta   90.00
_cell.angle_gamma   90.00
#
_symmetry.space_group_name_H-M   'P 1'
#
loop_
_entity.id
_entity.type
_entity.pdbx_description
1 polymer ?
#
loop_
_entity_poly.entity_id
_entity_poly.type
_entity_poly.pdbx_seq_one_letter_code
_entity_poly.pdbx_strand_id
1 'polypeptide(L)'
;NPYYERAKAEYDTEYQKWLGRKTQYDQIYQQITNADEVLVKHFGKKNYTKAEVNAIKTENQELIQAKQIAQFMYSNGMDSMADALKEINEGLESINDYLNYKLNKTYKGRVNGDNPNDMTTKFYGNGNIKPITKSESHGTHVAGIIAAERNNGKGADGVANNVKIMSLRAIPNGDEYDKDVALAIRYAVDNGASIINGSFGKYYSPHSDWVQDAIVYAEKNDVLIVKAAGNESLDIDKKQVYPNDVGESGSEVSNTFLTVGSLAPKYGSGMVSGFSNYGKNNVDVFAPGSDIYSTTPENEYDTKGGTSMAAPAVAGVAALIRSYYPKLTAAQVKQIIMNSGLALKPKVIVGGNSDDVRPFSDLTKSSKIVNAYNALIVAAQIASN
;
A
#
# COMPACT_ATOMS: atom_id res chain seq x y z
N ASN A 1 19.59 -14.07 -19.97
CA ASN A 1 18.95 -12.86 -19.41
C ASN A 1 19.84 -12.37 -18.27
N PRO A 2 20.47 -11.19 -18.38
CA PRO A 2 21.41 -10.66 -17.38
C PRO A 2 20.79 -10.44 -15.99
N TYR A 3 19.46 -10.37 -15.91
CA TYR A 3 18.73 -10.21 -14.64
C TYR A 3 18.39 -11.54 -13.96
N TYR A 4 18.53 -12.69 -14.64
CA TYR A 4 18.05 -13.97 -14.12
C TYR A 4 18.80 -14.39 -12.85
N GLU A 5 20.14 -14.33 -12.84
CA GLU A 5 20.92 -14.74 -11.66
C GLU A 5 20.62 -13.86 -10.45
N ARG A 6 20.49 -12.54 -10.67
CA ARG A 6 20.09 -11.60 -9.61
C ARG A 6 18.68 -11.90 -9.10
N ALA A 7 17.71 -12.07 -10.01
CA ALA A 7 16.32 -12.38 -9.66
C ALA A 7 16.21 -13.71 -8.91
N LYS A 8 16.99 -14.72 -9.33
CA LYS A 8 17.06 -16.01 -8.65
C LYS A 8 17.62 -15.87 -7.23
N ALA A 9 18.71 -15.12 -7.04
CA ALA A 9 19.30 -14.89 -5.72
C ALA A 9 18.35 -14.11 -4.78
N GLU A 10 17.69 -13.06 -5.28
CA GLU A 10 16.67 -12.32 -4.54
C GLU A 10 15.47 -13.22 -4.19
N TYR A 11 15.00 -14.03 -5.15
CA TYR A 11 13.94 -15.02 -4.92
C TYR A 11 14.32 -16.05 -3.85
N ASP A 12 15.50 -16.68 -3.94
CA ASP A 12 15.91 -17.74 -3.03
C ASP A 12 16.01 -17.18 -1.59
N THR A 13 16.52 -15.95 -1.44
CA THR A 13 16.59 -15.22 -0.16
C THR A 13 15.20 -14.95 0.42
N GLU A 14 14.30 -14.38 -0.40
CA GLU A 14 12.96 -14.00 0.06
C GLU A 14 12.13 -15.26 0.37
N TYR A 15 12.23 -16.33 -0.43
CA TYR A 15 11.55 -17.59 -0.18
C TYR A 15 11.95 -18.23 1.15
N GLN A 16 13.26 -18.29 1.45
CA GLN A 16 13.72 -18.83 2.73
C GLN A 16 13.26 -17.99 3.92
N LYS A 17 13.26 -16.66 3.78
CA LYS A 17 12.75 -15.74 4.81
C LYS A 17 11.26 -15.99 5.10
N TRP A 18 10.41 -16.09 4.07
CA TRP A 18 8.98 -16.33 4.28
C TRP A 18 8.67 -17.75 4.78
N LEU A 19 9.45 -18.75 4.34
CA LEU A 19 9.32 -20.11 4.88
C LEU A 19 9.71 -20.17 6.37
N GLY A 20 10.76 -19.45 6.77
CA GLY A 20 11.15 -19.29 8.17
C GLY A 20 10.06 -18.59 9.00
N ARG A 21 9.47 -17.50 8.48
CA ARG A 21 8.33 -16.82 9.11
C ARG A 21 7.12 -17.74 9.28
N LYS A 22 6.78 -18.52 8.24
CA LYS A 22 5.70 -19.51 8.33
C LYS A 22 5.95 -20.49 9.47
N THR A 23 7.16 -21.06 9.52
CA THR A 23 7.54 -22.02 10.57
C THR A 23 7.40 -21.40 11.97
N GLN A 24 7.84 -20.16 12.15
CA GLN A 24 7.72 -19.43 13.42
C GLN A 24 6.25 -19.20 13.80
N TYR A 25 5.43 -18.73 12.86
CA TYR A 25 4.01 -18.46 13.13
C TYR A 25 3.23 -19.75 13.41
N ASP A 26 3.51 -20.85 12.69
CA ASP A 26 2.93 -22.16 12.97
C ASP A 26 3.25 -22.62 14.40
N GLN A 27 4.50 -22.43 14.84
CA GLN A 27 4.92 -22.76 16.22
C GLN A 27 4.19 -21.90 17.27
N ILE A 28 4.10 -20.58 17.04
CA ILE A 28 3.38 -19.66 17.94
C ILE A 28 1.90 -20.05 18.01
N TYR A 29 1.26 -20.31 16.87
CA TYR A 29 -0.13 -20.72 16.81
C TYR A 29 -0.40 -21.98 17.63
N GLN A 30 0.46 -23.00 17.49
CA GLN A 30 0.35 -24.24 18.28
C GLN A 30 0.59 -24.00 19.77
N GLN A 31 1.54 -23.15 20.15
CA GLN A 31 1.77 -22.80 21.55
C GLN A 31 0.58 -22.10 22.20
N ILE A 32 -0.03 -21.13 21.50
CA ILE A 32 -1.23 -20.43 21.97
C ILE A 32 -2.41 -21.40 22.06
N THR A 33 -2.59 -22.27 21.05
CA THR A 33 -3.67 -23.28 21.03
C THR A 33 -3.56 -24.21 22.23
N ASN A 34 -2.38 -24.78 22.47
CA ASN A 34 -2.15 -25.68 23.61
C ASN A 34 -2.34 -24.96 24.95
N ALA A 35 -1.86 -23.70 25.07
CA ALA A 35 -2.06 -22.90 26.27
C ALA A 35 -3.55 -22.62 26.54
N ASP A 36 -4.32 -22.28 25.51
CA ASP A 36 -5.77 -22.08 25.62
C ASP A 36 -6.47 -23.37 26.07
N GLU A 37 -6.15 -24.52 25.49
CA GLU A 37 -6.72 -25.81 25.88
C GLU A 37 -6.48 -26.15 27.36
N VAL A 38 -5.27 -25.89 27.86
CA VAL A 38 -4.91 -26.08 29.28
C VAL A 38 -5.73 -25.16 30.18
N LEU A 39 -5.90 -23.88 29.80
CA LEU A 39 -6.67 -22.91 30.56
C LEU A 39 -8.18 -23.24 30.54
N VAL A 40 -8.72 -23.62 29.39
CA VAL A 40 -10.11 -24.09 29.26
C VAL A 40 -10.37 -25.30 30.16
N LYS A 41 -9.43 -26.25 30.19
CA LYS A 41 -9.51 -27.42 31.08
C LYS A 41 -9.44 -27.04 32.55
N HIS A 42 -8.56 -26.09 32.92
CA HIS A 42 -8.44 -25.60 34.29
C HIS A 42 -9.71 -24.91 34.79
N PHE A 43 -10.31 -24.03 33.98
CA PHE A 43 -11.50 -23.28 34.37
C PHE A 43 -12.82 -24.03 34.14
N GLY A 44 -12.80 -25.12 33.37
CA GLY A 44 -14.01 -25.85 32.97
C GLY A 44 -14.94 -25.06 32.04
N LYS A 45 -14.43 -24.00 31.40
CA LYS A 45 -15.19 -23.12 30.49
C LYS A 45 -14.26 -22.50 29.45
N LYS A 46 -14.83 -22.19 28.27
CA LYS A 46 -14.11 -21.52 27.18
C LYS A 46 -13.91 -20.01 27.40
N ASN A 47 -14.83 -19.38 28.12
CA ASN A 47 -14.84 -17.92 28.33
C ASN A 47 -14.31 -17.58 29.72
N TYR A 48 -13.00 -17.66 29.89
CA TYR A 48 -12.30 -17.19 31.08
C TYR A 48 -11.72 -15.78 30.84
N THR A 49 -11.52 -15.02 31.91
CA THR A 49 -11.10 -13.61 31.86
C THR A 49 -9.61 -13.44 32.16
N LYS A 50 -9.03 -12.31 31.73
CA LYS A 50 -7.64 -11.92 32.09
C LYS A 50 -7.41 -11.96 33.61
N ALA A 51 -8.40 -11.51 34.39
CA ALA A 51 -8.33 -11.51 35.84
C ALA A 51 -8.27 -12.92 36.42
N GLU A 52 -9.09 -13.84 35.90
CA GLU A 52 -9.08 -15.26 36.29
C GLU A 52 -7.71 -15.90 36.00
N VAL A 53 -7.14 -15.68 34.82
CA VAL A 53 -5.81 -16.19 34.45
C VAL A 53 -4.73 -15.64 35.39
N ASN A 54 -4.76 -14.34 35.67
CA ASN A 54 -3.79 -13.71 36.56
C ASN A 54 -3.87 -14.24 38.00
N ALA A 55 -5.07 -14.61 38.46
CA ALA A 55 -5.31 -15.14 39.80
C ALA A 55 -4.87 -16.60 39.99
N ILE A 56 -4.54 -17.34 38.93
CA ILE A 56 -4.09 -18.74 39.01
C ILE A 56 -2.88 -18.85 39.95
N LYS A 57 -3.01 -19.70 40.97
CA LYS A 57 -1.92 -20.16 41.85
C LYS A 57 -1.83 -21.68 41.72
N THR A 58 -0.69 -22.18 41.27
CA THR A 58 -0.51 -23.61 40.99
C THR A 58 0.98 -23.96 40.98
N GLU A 59 1.28 -25.22 41.27
CA GLU A 59 2.62 -25.81 41.09
C GLU A 59 2.71 -26.65 39.81
N ASN A 60 1.57 -26.88 39.14
CA ASN A 60 1.51 -27.61 37.88
C ASN A 60 2.24 -26.81 36.78
N GLN A 61 3.31 -27.39 36.26
CA GLN A 61 4.20 -26.73 35.28
C GLN A 61 3.50 -26.38 33.96
N GLU A 62 2.61 -27.25 33.48
CA GLU A 62 1.83 -27.02 32.25
C GLU A 62 0.90 -25.81 32.41
N LEU A 63 0.22 -25.71 33.56
CA LEU A 63 -0.66 -24.57 33.85
C LEU A 63 0.12 -23.28 34.10
N ILE A 64 1.33 -23.35 34.69
CA ILE A 64 2.24 -22.20 34.81
C ILE A 64 2.63 -21.69 33.42
N GLN A 65 3.03 -22.57 32.50
CA GLN A 65 3.43 -22.20 31.15
C GLN A 65 2.26 -21.60 30.37
N ALA A 66 1.07 -22.21 30.43
CA ALA A 66 -0.13 -21.69 29.79
C ALA A 66 -0.50 -20.29 30.29
N LYS A 67 -0.40 -20.07 31.62
CA LYS A 67 -0.59 -18.75 32.24
C LYS A 67 0.40 -17.72 31.68
N GLN A 68 1.69 -18.06 31.59
CA GLN A 68 2.71 -17.14 31.10
C GLN A 68 2.49 -16.74 29.63
N ILE A 69 2.12 -17.71 28.78
CA ILE A 69 1.78 -17.44 27.37
C ILE A 69 0.59 -16.47 27.29
N ALA A 70 -0.48 -16.72 28.04
CA ALA A 70 -1.65 -15.84 28.06
C ALA A 70 -1.30 -14.42 28.55
N GLN A 71 -0.49 -14.31 29.62
CA GLN A 71 -0.01 -13.03 30.12
C GLN A 71 0.81 -12.26 29.09
N PHE A 72 1.67 -12.96 28.33
CA PHE A 72 2.42 -12.36 27.23
C PHE A 72 1.46 -11.82 26.16
N MET A 73 0.45 -12.59 25.73
CA MET A 73 -0.52 -12.11 24.74
C MET A 73 -1.30 -10.89 25.24
N TYR A 74 -1.75 -10.89 26.49
CA TYR A 74 -2.44 -9.73 27.09
C TYR A 74 -1.55 -8.49 27.16
N SER A 75 -0.26 -8.66 27.46
CA SER A 75 0.70 -7.55 27.49
C SER A 75 0.95 -6.95 26.10
N ASN A 76 0.72 -7.72 25.03
CA ASN A 76 0.77 -7.27 23.65
C ASN A 76 -0.58 -6.76 23.13
N GLY A 77 -1.52 -6.46 24.03
CA GLY A 77 -2.80 -5.81 23.68
C GLY A 77 -3.94 -6.76 23.34
N MET A 78 -3.75 -8.07 23.43
CA MET A 78 -4.83 -9.03 23.15
C MET A 78 -5.87 -9.05 24.27
N ASP A 79 -7.15 -9.13 23.91
CA ASP A 79 -8.24 -9.18 24.89
C ASP A 79 -8.56 -10.58 25.40
N SER A 80 -8.32 -11.59 24.59
CA SER A 80 -8.49 -12.99 24.94
C SER A 80 -7.46 -13.85 24.20
N MET A 81 -7.36 -15.13 24.61
CA MET A 81 -6.58 -16.12 23.84
C MET A 81 -7.21 -16.40 22.47
N ALA A 82 -8.53 -16.26 22.35
CA ALA A 82 -9.23 -16.38 21.06
C ALA A 82 -8.84 -15.23 20.11
N ASP A 83 -8.71 -14.00 20.61
CA ASP A 83 -8.24 -12.87 19.81
C ASP A 83 -6.77 -13.07 19.37
N ALA A 84 -5.92 -13.58 20.28
CA ALA A 84 -4.54 -13.91 19.96
C ALA A 84 -4.43 -14.99 18.86
N LEU A 85 -5.25 -16.05 18.93
CA LEU A 85 -5.30 -17.08 17.89
C LEU A 85 -5.78 -16.51 16.55
N LYS A 86 -6.79 -15.63 16.58
CA LYS A 86 -7.30 -14.98 15.39
C LYS A 86 -6.21 -14.14 14.71
N GLU A 87 -5.49 -13.31 15.47
CA GLU A 87 -4.43 -12.45 14.90
C GLU A 87 -3.27 -13.26 14.31
N ILE A 88 -2.81 -14.31 15.01
CA ILE A 88 -1.76 -15.18 14.47
C ILE A 88 -2.23 -15.94 13.22
N ASN A 89 -3.50 -16.38 13.19
CA ASN A 89 -4.06 -17.04 12.02
C ASN A 89 -4.16 -16.10 10.81
N GLU A 90 -4.59 -14.85 11.01
CA GLU A 90 -4.61 -13.82 9.95
C GLU A 90 -3.18 -13.58 9.40
N GLY A 91 -2.17 -13.56 10.28
CA GLY A 91 -0.76 -13.51 9.88
C GLY A 91 -0.32 -14.74 9.06
N LEU A 92 -0.74 -15.94 9.46
CA LEU A 92 -0.47 -17.19 8.72
C LEU A 92 -1.13 -17.19 7.34
N GLU A 93 -2.37 -16.73 7.23
CA GLU A 93 -3.08 -16.57 5.94
C GLU A 93 -2.28 -15.66 5.01
N SER A 94 -1.85 -14.49 5.50
CA SER A 94 -1.02 -13.56 4.72
C SER A 94 0.32 -14.17 4.27
N ILE A 95 1.00 -14.90 5.16
CA ILE A 95 2.26 -15.60 4.84
C ILE A 95 2.03 -16.67 3.76
N ASN A 96 0.97 -17.47 3.90
CA ASN A 96 0.63 -18.51 2.95
C ASN A 96 0.25 -17.93 1.59
N ASP A 97 -0.54 -16.85 1.55
CA ASP A 97 -0.88 -16.17 0.31
C ASP A 97 0.39 -15.65 -0.40
N TYR A 98 1.33 -15.07 0.34
CA TYR A 98 2.59 -14.61 -0.24
C TYR A 98 3.39 -15.76 -0.85
N LEU A 99 3.52 -16.89 -0.14
CA LEU A 99 4.21 -18.07 -0.64
C LEU A 99 3.50 -18.71 -1.84
N ASN A 100 2.18 -18.81 -1.79
CA ASN A 100 1.37 -19.52 -2.78
C ASN A 100 1.13 -18.74 -4.07
N TYR A 101 1.13 -17.40 -4.01
CA TYR A 101 0.84 -16.54 -5.16
C TYR A 101 2.03 -15.70 -5.62
N LYS A 102 2.80 -15.09 -4.70
CA LYS A 102 3.92 -14.21 -5.09
C LYS A 102 5.23 -14.96 -5.31
N LEU A 103 5.52 -15.95 -4.48
CA LEU A 103 6.76 -16.75 -4.58
C LEU A 103 6.54 -18.13 -5.20
N ASN A 104 5.35 -18.43 -5.72
CA ASN A 104 5.09 -19.70 -6.37
C ASN A 104 5.44 -19.63 -7.87
N LYS A 105 6.59 -20.18 -8.24
CA LYS A 105 7.09 -20.22 -9.62
C LYS A 105 6.20 -21.00 -10.59
N THR A 106 5.31 -21.85 -10.12
CA THR A 106 4.42 -22.67 -10.97
C THR A 106 2.98 -22.16 -10.96
N TYR A 107 2.68 -21.10 -10.21
CA TYR A 107 1.35 -20.51 -10.17
C TYR A 107 0.95 -19.95 -11.54
N LYS A 108 -0.25 -20.29 -11.99
CA LYS A 108 -0.85 -19.80 -13.23
C LYS A 108 -2.23 -19.22 -12.92
N GLY A 109 -2.27 -17.93 -12.58
CA GLY A 109 -3.51 -17.25 -12.19
C GLY A 109 -4.46 -16.92 -13.35
N ARG A 110 -3.96 -16.85 -14.59
CA ARG A 110 -4.81 -16.59 -15.77
C ARG A 110 -5.57 -17.86 -16.17
N VAL A 111 -6.89 -17.80 -16.07
CA VAL A 111 -7.80 -18.90 -16.43
C VAL A 111 -8.52 -18.68 -17.77
N ASN A 112 -8.39 -17.50 -18.37
CA ASN A 112 -9.07 -17.12 -19.62
C ASN A 112 -8.29 -17.49 -20.90
N GLY A 113 -7.12 -18.13 -20.77
CA GLY A 113 -6.25 -18.50 -21.89
C GLY A 113 -5.43 -17.34 -22.48
N ASP A 114 -5.50 -16.13 -21.90
CA ASP A 114 -4.71 -14.98 -22.35
C ASP A 114 -3.22 -15.14 -22.00
N ASN A 115 -2.35 -14.72 -22.92
CA ASN A 115 -0.90 -14.69 -22.70
C ASN A 115 -0.45 -13.31 -22.18
N PRO A 116 0.13 -13.22 -20.95
CA PRO A 116 0.58 -11.95 -20.38
C PRO A 116 1.77 -11.33 -21.13
N ASN A 117 2.48 -12.12 -21.95
CA ASN A 117 3.63 -11.68 -22.74
C ASN A 117 3.28 -11.40 -24.21
N ASP A 118 1.99 -11.20 -24.51
CA ASP A 118 1.51 -10.92 -25.86
C ASP A 118 0.48 -9.79 -25.84
N MET A 119 0.80 -8.66 -26.48
CA MET A 119 -0.05 -7.47 -26.54
C MET A 119 -1.08 -7.50 -27.70
N THR A 120 -1.15 -8.57 -28.49
CA THR A 120 -2.12 -8.70 -29.60
C THR A 120 -3.56 -8.73 -29.10
N THR A 121 -3.81 -9.39 -27.97
CA THR A 121 -5.12 -9.43 -27.32
C THR A 121 -5.24 -8.31 -26.30
N LYS A 122 -6.04 -7.30 -26.62
CA LYS A 122 -6.21 -6.08 -25.79
C LYS A 122 -7.49 -6.07 -24.96
N PHE A 123 -8.46 -6.91 -25.31
CA PHE A 123 -9.76 -6.98 -24.65
C PHE A 123 -9.95 -8.36 -24.02
N TYR A 124 -9.87 -8.43 -22.69
CA TYR A 124 -10.06 -9.64 -21.91
C TYR A 124 -10.51 -9.30 -20.49
N GLY A 125 -10.80 -10.34 -19.70
CA GLY A 125 -11.24 -10.20 -18.32
C GLY A 125 -12.76 -10.24 -18.21
N ASN A 126 -13.28 -9.76 -17.09
CA ASN A 126 -14.71 -9.60 -16.87
C ASN A 126 -14.98 -8.21 -16.27
N GLY A 127 -16.20 -7.71 -16.43
CA GLY A 127 -16.60 -6.42 -15.85
C GLY A 127 -16.90 -6.47 -14.35
N ASN A 128 -16.55 -7.55 -13.64
CA ASN A 128 -16.84 -7.66 -12.22
C ASN A 128 -15.75 -6.95 -11.40
N ILE A 129 -16.09 -5.76 -10.93
CA ILE A 129 -15.21 -4.95 -10.08
C ILE A 129 -15.35 -5.28 -8.59
N LYS A 130 -16.29 -6.16 -8.21
CA LYS A 130 -16.53 -6.47 -6.79
C LYS A 130 -15.42 -7.37 -6.23
N PRO A 131 -15.06 -7.20 -4.95
CA PRO A 131 -14.23 -8.18 -4.27
C PRO A 131 -14.95 -9.54 -4.23
N ILE A 132 -14.18 -10.61 -4.38
CA ILE A 132 -14.67 -12.00 -4.29
C ILE A 132 -14.68 -12.44 -2.83
N THR A 133 -13.68 -12.01 -2.07
CA THR A 133 -13.56 -12.26 -0.63
C THR A 133 -13.41 -10.93 0.11
N LYS A 134 -13.79 -10.93 1.39
CA LYS A 134 -13.64 -9.76 2.26
C LYS A 134 -12.19 -9.26 2.38
N SER A 135 -11.23 -10.18 2.30
CA SER A 135 -9.79 -9.86 2.33
C SER A 135 -9.33 -9.03 1.14
N GLU A 136 -10.04 -9.05 0.00
CA GLU A 136 -9.80 -8.17 -1.17
C GLU A 136 -10.28 -6.71 -0.93
N SER A 137 -9.92 -6.15 0.23
CA SER A 137 -10.41 -4.86 0.72
C SER A 137 -9.62 -3.64 0.23
N HIS A 138 -8.43 -3.85 -0.35
CA HIS A 138 -7.47 -2.79 -0.67
C HIS A 138 -8.05 -1.71 -1.61
N GLY A 139 -8.68 -2.11 -2.72
CA GLY A 139 -9.27 -1.16 -3.67
C GLY A 139 -10.40 -0.32 -3.05
N THR A 140 -11.22 -0.92 -2.20
CA THR A 140 -12.28 -0.20 -1.45
C THR A 140 -11.69 0.80 -0.46
N HIS A 141 -10.61 0.42 0.25
CA HIS A 141 -9.92 1.29 1.21
C HIS A 141 -9.29 2.51 0.53
N VAL A 142 -8.59 2.29 -0.58
CA VAL A 142 -8.00 3.34 -1.43
C VAL A 142 -9.09 4.26 -2.01
N ALA A 143 -10.19 3.72 -2.51
CA ALA A 143 -11.29 4.51 -3.04
C ALA A 143 -11.95 5.39 -1.97
N GLY A 144 -12.12 4.88 -0.75
CA GLY A 144 -12.65 5.65 0.39
C GLY A 144 -11.78 6.84 0.78
N ILE A 145 -10.45 6.71 0.73
CA ILE A 145 -9.53 7.83 1.02
C ILE A 145 -9.76 8.98 0.03
N ILE A 146 -10.04 8.67 -1.24
CA ILE A 146 -10.33 9.68 -2.27
C ILE A 146 -11.72 10.28 -2.07
N ALA A 147 -12.74 9.44 -1.90
CA ALA A 147 -14.12 9.78 -2.24
C ALA A 147 -15.18 9.26 -1.26
N ALA A 148 -14.82 8.83 -0.05
CA ALA A 148 -15.83 8.49 0.96
C ALA A 148 -16.75 9.70 1.19
N GLU A 149 -18.06 9.44 1.19
CA GLU A 149 -19.08 10.48 1.27
C GLU A 149 -18.91 11.28 2.57
N ARG A 150 -18.72 12.58 2.42
CA ARG A 150 -18.43 13.45 3.55
C ARG A 150 -19.68 13.84 4.31
N ASN A 151 -19.55 14.07 5.62
CA ASN A 151 -20.59 14.63 6.49
C ASN A 151 -21.89 13.81 6.60
N ASN A 152 -21.87 12.51 6.32
CA ASN A 152 -23.04 11.62 6.46
C ASN A 152 -23.13 10.97 7.86
N GLY A 153 -22.21 11.31 8.78
CA GLY A 153 -22.17 10.79 10.15
C GLY A 153 -21.66 9.35 10.28
N LYS A 154 -21.02 8.79 9.23
CA LYS A 154 -20.51 7.40 9.22
C LYS A 154 -19.06 7.36 8.77
N GLY A 155 -18.28 6.45 9.33
CA GLY A 155 -16.98 6.07 8.77
C GLY A 155 -15.98 7.23 8.65
N ALA A 156 -15.47 7.42 7.43
CA ALA A 156 -14.44 8.40 7.10
C ALA A 156 -14.94 9.41 6.05
N ASP A 157 -14.37 10.62 6.09
CA ASP A 157 -14.54 11.65 5.06
C ASP A 157 -13.42 11.51 4.01
N GLY A 158 -13.79 11.31 2.75
CA GLY A 158 -12.83 11.32 1.64
C GLY A 158 -12.18 12.69 1.43
N VAL A 159 -11.01 12.72 0.82
CA VAL A 159 -10.30 13.97 0.52
C VAL A 159 -11.12 14.87 -0.43
N ALA A 160 -11.74 14.29 -1.46
CA ALA A 160 -12.55 15.01 -2.45
C ALA A 160 -14.05 14.71 -2.29
N ASN A 161 -14.90 15.71 -2.54
CA ASN A 161 -16.35 15.59 -2.40
C ASN A 161 -17.11 15.48 -3.74
N ASN A 162 -16.55 16.01 -4.84
CA ASN A 162 -17.18 16.01 -6.16
C ASN A 162 -16.36 15.18 -7.16
N VAL A 163 -16.28 13.87 -6.92
CA VAL A 163 -15.46 12.95 -7.71
C VAL A 163 -16.24 11.68 -8.01
N LYS A 164 -16.01 11.09 -9.19
CA LYS A 164 -16.52 9.76 -9.56
C LYS A 164 -15.35 8.79 -9.60
N ILE A 165 -15.55 7.60 -9.05
CA ILE A 165 -14.54 6.53 -9.04
C ILE A 165 -14.77 5.59 -10.22
N MET A 166 -13.75 5.45 -11.08
CA MET A 166 -13.67 4.38 -12.07
C MET A 166 -12.81 3.25 -11.48
N SER A 167 -13.43 2.15 -11.09
CA SER A 167 -12.71 1.00 -10.53
C SER A 167 -12.21 0.08 -11.64
N LEU A 168 -10.90 -0.13 -11.72
CA LEU A 168 -10.27 -1.11 -12.62
C LEU A 168 -9.54 -2.17 -11.80
N ARG A 169 -10.01 -3.41 -11.86
CA ARG A 169 -9.40 -4.56 -11.19
C ARG A 169 -8.33 -5.17 -12.10
N ALA A 170 -7.16 -4.51 -12.16
CA ALA A 170 -6.05 -4.91 -13.03
C ALA A 170 -5.00 -5.79 -12.33
N ILE A 171 -4.97 -5.79 -10.99
CA ILE A 171 -3.91 -6.43 -10.20
C ILE A 171 -4.48 -7.64 -9.46
N PRO A 172 -4.02 -8.87 -9.76
CA PRO A 172 -4.40 -10.06 -9.00
C PRO A 172 -3.55 -10.22 -7.73
N ASN A 173 -3.92 -11.17 -6.89
CA ASN A 173 -3.00 -11.69 -5.88
C ASN A 173 -1.85 -12.40 -6.60
N GLY A 174 -0.62 -11.91 -6.42
CA GLY A 174 0.56 -12.43 -7.12
C GLY A 174 1.33 -11.33 -7.84
N ASP A 175 1.66 -11.58 -9.11
CA ASP A 175 2.44 -10.67 -9.95
C ASP A 175 1.55 -9.70 -10.74
N GLU A 176 2.04 -8.48 -10.87
CA GLU A 176 1.39 -7.40 -11.60
C GLU A 176 1.87 -7.47 -13.06
N TYR A 177 1.10 -8.08 -13.94
CA TYR A 177 1.52 -8.23 -15.33
C TYR A 177 1.57 -6.86 -16.03
N ASP A 178 2.69 -6.56 -16.70
CA ASP A 178 2.89 -5.28 -17.40
C ASP A 178 1.80 -5.00 -18.43
N LYS A 179 1.33 -6.06 -19.10
CA LYS A 179 0.18 -6.01 -20.03
C LYS A 179 -1.10 -5.49 -19.35
N ASP A 180 -1.43 -6.00 -18.16
CA ASP A 180 -2.64 -5.58 -17.44
C ASP A 180 -2.55 -4.11 -17.03
N VAL A 181 -1.38 -3.70 -16.52
CA VAL A 181 -1.13 -2.31 -16.10
C VAL A 181 -1.22 -1.36 -17.30
N ALA A 182 -0.54 -1.68 -18.40
CA ALA A 182 -0.55 -0.85 -19.60
C ALA A 182 -1.95 -0.69 -20.20
N LEU A 183 -2.70 -1.79 -20.29
CA LEU A 183 -4.07 -1.77 -20.81
C LEU A 183 -5.06 -1.10 -19.85
N ALA A 184 -4.90 -1.25 -18.54
CA ALA A 184 -5.72 -0.56 -17.56
C ALA A 184 -5.52 0.96 -17.59
N ILE A 185 -4.27 1.43 -17.73
CA ILE A 185 -3.97 2.86 -17.91
C ILE A 185 -4.67 3.38 -19.17
N ARG A 186 -4.52 2.68 -20.31
CA ARG A 186 -5.18 3.07 -21.57
C ARG A 186 -6.69 3.07 -21.45
N TYR A 187 -7.27 2.03 -20.86
CA TYR A 187 -8.71 1.95 -20.63
C TYR A 187 -9.20 3.13 -19.78
N ALA A 188 -8.50 3.47 -18.69
CA ALA A 188 -8.87 4.59 -17.84
C ALA A 188 -8.88 5.91 -18.63
N VAL A 189 -7.81 6.17 -19.40
CA VAL A 189 -7.69 7.34 -20.27
C VAL A 189 -8.83 7.40 -21.28
N ASP A 190 -9.05 6.31 -22.02
CA ASP A 190 -10.05 6.21 -23.09
C ASP A 190 -11.49 6.35 -22.57
N ASN A 191 -11.72 6.04 -21.29
CA ASN A 191 -13.02 6.15 -20.63
C ASN A 191 -13.16 7.44 -19.78
N GLY A 192 -12.27 8.42 -19.98
CA GLY A 192 -12.41 9.76 -19.42
C GLY A 192 -11.90 9.95 -18.00
N ALA A 193 -11.00 9.09 -17.51
CA ALA A 193 -10.32 9.32 -16.24
C ALA A 193 -9.41 10.55 -16.34
N SER A 194 -9.61 11.54 -15.46
CA SER A 194 -8.72 12.71 -15.35
C SER A 194 -7.50 12.46 -14.46
N ILE A 195 -7.61 11.49 -13.56
CA ILE A 195 -6.59 11.10 -12.57
C ILE A 195 -6.64 9.59 -12.42
N ILE A 196 -5.49 8.92 -12.43
CA ILE A 196 -5.32 7.50 -12.17
C ILE A 196 -4.53 7.35 -10.88
N ASN A 197 -5.06 6.58 -9.91
CA ASN A 197 -4.32 6.21 -8.71
C ASN A 197 -3.80 4.76 -8.83
N GLY A 198 -2.47 4.61 -8.84
CA GLY A 198 -1.77 3.32 -8.87
C GLY A 198 -1.18 2.97 -7.50
N SER A 199 -1.94 2.25 -6.68
CA SER A 199 -1.51 1.81 -5.34
C SER A 199 -0.87 0.42 -5.32
N PHE A 200 0.00 0.16 -6.30
CA PHE A 200 0.62 -1.14 -6.58
C PHE A 200 2.09 -0.94 -7.02
N GLY A 201 2.88 -2.00 -7.04
CA GLY A 201 4.21 -1.96 -7.61
C GLY A 201 5.02 -3.25 -7.48
N LYS A 202 6.02 -3.37 -8.36
CA LYS A 202 6.92 -4.54 -8.45
C LYS A 202 8.37 -4.15 -8.74
N TYR A 203 9.27 -5.12 -8.62
CA TYR A 203 10.73 -4.93 -8.78
C TYR A 203 11.31 -5.47 -10.08
N TYR A 204 10.50 -6.21 -10.83
CA TYR A 204 10.89 -6.80 -12.10
C TYR A 204 9.77 -6.55 -13.09
N SER A 205 10.09 -5.93 -14.23
CA SER A 205 9.12 -5.56 -15.26
C SER A 205 9.70 -5.95 -16.62
N PRO A 206 9.45 -7.19 -17.09
CA PRO A 206 9.97 -7.67 -18.37
C PRO A 206 9.51 -6.84 -19.58
N HIS A 207 8.35 -6.17 -19.46
CA HIS A 207 7.79 -5.31 -20.50
C HIS A 207 7.49 -3.91 -19.94
N SER A 208 8.48 -3.31 -19.27
CA SER A 208 8.34 -1.95 -18.73
C SER A 208 8.07 -0.91 -19.82
N ASP A 209 8.56 -1.16 -21.03
CA ASP A 209 8.32 -0.36 -22.24
C ASP A 209 6.82 -0.22 -22.53
N TRP A 210 6.03 -1.30 -22.41
CA TRP A 210 4.57 -1.24 -22.63
C TRP A 210 3.87 -0.32 -21.63
N VAL A 211 4.34 -0.33 -20.38
CA VAL A 211 3.77 0.50 -19.32
C VAL A 211 4.22 1.95 -19.47
N GLN A 212 5.49 2.19 -19.84
CA GLN A 212 6.00 3.54 -20.15
C GLN A 212 5.25 4.16 -21.34
N ASP A 213 4.98 3.40 -22.40
CA ASP A 213 4.15 3.84 -23.52
C ASP A 213 2.73 4.23 -23.09
N ALA A 214 2.15 3.51 -22.11
CA ALA A 214 0.85 3.85 -21.55
C ALA A 214 0.89 5.09 -20.66
N ILE A 215 1.98 5.31 -19.90
CA ILE A 215 2.22 6.54 -19.12
C ILE A 215 2.33 7.75 -20.06
N VAL A 216 3.14 7.66 -21.12
CA VAL A 216 3.25 8.71 -22.14
C VAL A 216 1.91 8.96 -22.83
N TYR A 217 1.12 7.91 -23.05
CA TYR A 217 -0.24 8.05 -23.58
C TYR A 217 -1.17 8.82 -22.63
N ALA A 218 -1.09 8.57 -21.32
CA ALA A 218 -1.86 9.30 -20.32
C ALA A 218 -1.51 10.80 -20.32
N GLU A 219 -0.21 11.16 -20.40
CA GLU A 219 0.22 12.56 -20.51
C GLU A 219 -0.33 13.25 -21.75
N LYS A 220 -0.24 12.60 -22.92
CA LYS A 220 -0.76 13.15 -24.19
C LYS A 220 -2.26 13.42 -24.14
N ASN A 221 -2.99 12.79 -23.22
CA ASN A 221 -4.42 12.96 -23.02
C ASN A 221 -4.77 13.73 -21.72
N ASP A 222 -3.81 14.48 -21.15
CA ASP A 222 -4.02 15.32 -19.96
C ASP A 222 -4.49 14.55 -18.71
N VAL A 223 -3.95 13.34 -18.51
CA VAL A 223 -4.24 12.49 -17.36
C VAL A 223 -3.05 12.47 -16.39
N LEU A 224 -3.34 12.74 -15.12
CA LEU A 224 -2.37 12.63 -14.02
C LEU A 224 -2.35 11.20 -13.48
N ILE A 225 -1.19 10.57 -13.41
CA ILE A 225 -0.98 9.31 -12.71
C ILE A 225 -0.36 9.61 -11.35
N VAL A 226 -0.97 9.12 -10.28
CA VAL A 226 -0.47 9.20 -8.90
C VAL A 226 -0.16 7.79 -8.42
N LYS A 227 1.10 7.52 -8.09
CA LYS A 227 1.61 6.17 -7.81
C LYS A 227 2.25 6.07 -6.42
N ALA A 228 2.00 4.97 -5.73
CA ALA A 228 2.60 4.68 -4.42
C ALA A 228 4.09 4.34 -4.54
N ALA A 229 4.97 4.88 -3.68
CA ALA A 229 6.41 4.62 -3.77
C ALA A 229 6.80 3.15 -3.47
N GLY A 230 6.00 2.41 -2.70
CA GLY A 230 6.28 1.07 -2.19
C GLY A 230 6.68 1.08 -0.70
N ASN A 231 6.73 -0.11 -0.09
CA ASN A 231 6.76 -0.35 1.36
C ASN A 231 7.95 -1.20 1.84
N GLU A 232 9.11 -1.11 1.17
CA GLU A 232 10.27 -1.97 1.39
C GLU A 232 11.46 -1.23 2.02
N SER A 233 11.26 0.03 2.43
CA SER A 233 12.29 0.88 3.02
C SER A 233 13.49 1.13 2.07
N LEU A 234 13.26 1.12 0.76
CA LEU A 234 14.30 1.20 -0.26
C LEU A 234 14.49 2.61 -0.81
N ASP A 235 15.75 2.90 -1.15
CA ASP A 235 16.14 4.02 -2.01
C ASP A 235 15.84 3.67 -3.48
N ILE A 236 14.74 4.19 -4.02
CA ILE A 236 14.27 3.87 -5.37
C ILE A 236 15.05 4.59 -6.47
N ASP A 237 15.96 5.50 -6.12
CA ASP A 237 16.97 6.02 -7.05
C ASP A 237 18.04 4.96 -7.35
N LYS A 238 18.16 3.93 -6.49
CA LYS A 238 19.12 2.82 -6.65
C LYS A 238 18.45 1.50 -7.02
N LYS A 239 17.25 1.25 -6.51
CA LYS A 239 16.46 0.04 -6.81
C LYS A 239 15.09 0.45 -7.34
N GLN A 240 14.96 0.42 -8.66
CA GLN A 240 13.73 0.81 -9.34
C GLN A 240 12.53 -0.01 -8.88
N VAL A 241 11.39 0.68 -8.77
CA VAL A 241 10.06 0.12 -8.54
C VAL A 241 9.22 0.46 -9.75
N TYR A 242 8.49 -0.51 -10.28
CA TYR A 242 7.60 -0.35 -11.44
C TYR A 242 6.14 -0.31 -10.98
N PRO A 243 5.24 0.42 -11.69
CA PRO A 243 5.58 1.33 -12.78
C PRO A 243 6.38 2.53 -12.28
N ASN A 244 7.31 2.98 -13.11
CA ASN A 244 8.01 4.25 -12.97
C ASN A 244 8.05 4.92 -14.34
N ASP A 245 8.29 6.22 -14.34
CA ASP A 245 8.47 7.04 -15.52
C ASP A 245 9.96 7.26 -15.85
N VAL A 246 10.90 6.47 -15.30
CA VAL A 246 12.32 6.62 -15.62
C VAL A 246 12.63 5.84 -16.91
N GLY A 247 12.86 6.56 -18.01
CA GLY A 247 13.20 5.97 -19.30
C GLY A 247 14.62 5.38 -19.33
N GLU A 248 14.98 4.73 -20.44
CA GLU A 248 16.32 4.12 -20.63
C GLU A 248 17.48 5.12 -20.46
N SER A 249 17.23 6.39 -20.77
CA SER A 249 18.21 7.49 -20.59
C SER A 249 18.41 7.91 -19.13
N GLY A 250 17.62 7.37 -18.20
CA GLY A 250 17.58 7.78 -16.79
C GLY A 250 16.76 9.06 -16.54
N SER A 251 16.11 9.62 -17.56
CA SER A 251 15.24 10.80 -17.43
C SER A 251 13.77 10.40 -17.33
N GLU A 252 12.95 11.26 -16.72
CA GLU A 252 11.50 11.08 -16.70
C GLU A 252 10.93 11.11 -18.13
N VAL A 253 10.13 10.12 -18.49
CA VAL A 253 9.39 10.05 -19.76
C VAL A 253 8.08 10.81 -19.69
N SER A 254 7.68 11.27 -18.48
CA SER A 254 6.41 11.98 -18.31
C SER A 254 6.39 13.12 -17.30
N ASN A 255 5.71 14.20 -17.67
CA ASN A 255 5.44 15.32 -16.76
C ASN A 255 4.15 15.16 -15.94
N THR A 256 3.42 14.06 -16.09
CA THR A 256 2.14 13.81 -15.42
C THR A 256 2.13 12.53 -14.58
N PHE A 257 3.30 12.01 -14.22
CA PHE A 257 3.46 10.89 -13.29
C PHE A 257 3.96 11.40 -11.94
N LEU A 258 3.30 11.08 -10.83
CA LEU A 258 3.60 11.59 -9.49
C LEU A 258 3.75 10.43 -8.49
N THR A 259 4.94 10.26 -7.93
CA THR A 259 5.26 9.20 -6.96
C THR A 259 5.17 9.70 -5.51
N VAL A 260 4.46 8.96 -4.66
CA VAL A 260 4.10 9.37 -3.29
C VAL A 260 4.70 8.45 -2.22
N GLY A 261 5.52 9.02 -1.34
CA GLY A 261 6.01 8.41 -0.11
C GLY A 261 5.01 8.52 1.06
N SER A 262 5.23 7.73 2.11
CA SER A 262 4.31 7.59 3.25
C SER A 262 4.83 8.27 4.52
N LEU A 263 3.92 8.94 5.24
CA LEU A 263 4.15 9.53 6.55
C LEU A 263 3.38 8.79 7.64
N ALA A 264 4.01 8.69 8.81
CA ALA A 264 3.42 8.23 10.04
C ALA A 264 2.70 9.37 10.79
N PRO A 265 1.73 9.09 11.68
CA PRO A 265 1.05 10.09 12.49
C PRO A 265 1.92 10.60 13.66
N LYS A 266 3.16 11.01 13.36
CA LYS A 266 4.15 11.51 14.30
C LYS A 266 4.79 12.77 13.76
N TYR A 267 5.07 13.73 14.63
CA TYR A 267 5.85 14.92 14.29
C TYR A 267 7.32 14.71 14.65
N GLY A 268 8.23 15.32 13.89
CA GLY A 268 9.67 15.25 14.13
C GLY A 268 10.37 14.14 13.33
N SER A 269 11.43 13.55 13.90
CA SER A 269 12.29 12.62 13.16
C SER A 269 11.61 11.30 12.77
N GLY A 270 10.60 10.86 13.54
CA GLY A 270 9.82 9.65 13.25
C GLY A 270 8.64 9.84 12.30
N MET A 271 8.59 10.95 11.55
CA MET A 271 7.47 11.30 10.66
C MET A 271 7.44 10.47 9.37
N VAL A 272 8.58 10.01 8.86
CA VAL A 272 8.61 9.11 7.70
C VAL A 272 8.21 7.71 8.14
N SER A 273 7.25 7.10 7.46
CA SER A 273 6.85 5.72 7.75
C SER A 273 8.04 4.79 7.57
N GLY A 274 8.32 3.94 8.57
CA GLY A 274 9.50 3.08 8.55
C GLY A 274 9.58 2.15 7.34
N PHE A 275 8.44 1.80 6.74
CA PHE A 275 8.37 1.00 5.52
C PHE A 275 8.50 1.81 4.22
N SER A 276 8.35 3.14 4.24
CA SER A 276 8.23 3.90 2.98
C SER A 276 9.50 3.79 2.15
N ASN A 277 9.34 3.45 0.88
CA ASN A 277 10.37 3.74 -0.11
C ASN A 277 10.56 5.27 -0.24
N TYR A 278 11.77 5.67 -0.61
CA TYR A 278 12.21 7.06 -0.71
C TYR A 278 13.17 7.23 -1.90
N GLY A 279 13.38 8.46 -2.35
CA GLY A 279 14.31 8.74 -3.45
C GLY A 279 14.37 10.23 -3.75
N LYS A 280 15.58 10.78 -3.81
CA LYS A 280 15.79 12.21 -4.08
C LYS A 280 15.21 12.61 -5.44
N ASN A 281 15.27 11.70 -6.41
CA ASN A 281 14.87 11.96 -7.78
C ASN A 281 13.51 11.32 -8.11
N ASN A 282 13.21 10.14 -7.57
CA ASN A 282 12.06 9.35 -8.00
C ASN A 282 10.88 9.30 -7.00
N VAL A 283 10.94 10.03 -5.88
CA VAL A 283 9.79 10.28 -5.01
C VAL A 283 9.46 11.78 -4.99
N ASP A 284 8.30 12.15 -5.54
CA ASP A 284 7.94 13.56 -5.74
C ASP A 284 7.55 14.26 -4.44
N VAL A 285 6.71 13.62 -3.63
CA VAL A 285 6.13 14.17 -2.39
C VAL A 285 5.86 13.06 -1.38
N PHE A 286 5.60 13.44 -0.14
CA PHE A 286 5.08 12.53 0.88
C PHE A 286 3.68 12.95 1.35
N ALA A 287 2.87 11.98 1.77
CA ALA A 287 1.55 12.20 2.35
C ALA A 287 1.26 11.19 3.48
N PRO A 288 0.27 11.45 4.37
CA PRO A 288 -0.14 10.51 5.40
C PRO A 288 -0.46 9.13 4.81
N GLY A 289 0.15 8.08 5.36
CA GLY A 289 -0.05 6.73 4.86
C GLY A 289 0.11 5.62 5.90
N SER A 290 0.57 5.89 7.13
CA SER A 290 0.38 4.95 8.24
C SER A 290 -0.92 5.25 8.97
N ASP A 291 -1.54 4.21 9.51
CA ASP A 291 -2.72 4.30 10.38
C ASP A 291 -3.88 5.09 9.76
N ILE A 292 -4.15 4.84 8.48
CA ILE A 292 -5.21 5.52 7.73
C ILE A 292 -6.51 4.73 7.84
N TYR A 293 -7.51 5.34 8.47
CA TYR A 293 -8.86 4.83 8.59
C TYR A 293 -9.69 5.11 7.31
N SER A 294 -10.29 4.07 6.72
CA SER A 294 -11.10 4.19 5.50
C SER A 294 -12.08 3.02 5.35
N THR A 295 -12.90 3.05 4.30
CA THR A 295 -13.90 2.03 3.96
C THR A 295 -13.31 0.68 3.60
N THR A 296 -13.94 -0.40 4.02
CA THR A 296 -13.68 -1.77 3.55
C THR A 296 -14.97 -2.40 3.01
N PRO A 297 -14.91 -3.55 2.31
CA PRO A 297 -16.11 -4.23 1.84
C PRO A 297 -17.11 -4.51 2.98
N GLU A 298 -18.38 -4.74 2.63
CA GLU A 298 -19.45 -5.13 3.57
C GLU A 298 -19.87 -4.04 4.58
N ASN A 299 -19.80 -2.75 4.20
CA ASN A 299 -20.13 -1.59 5.05
C ASN A 299 -19.26 -1.48 6.30
N GLU A 300 -18.03 -1.95 6.20
CA GLU A 300 -17.06 -1.87 7.28
C GLU A 300 -16.02 -0.78 7.03
N TYR A 301 -15.19 -0.57 8.05
CA TYR A 301 -14.13 0.39 8.05
C TYR A 301 -12.94 -0.19 8.80
N ASP A 302 -11.74 0.14 8.34
CA ASP A 302 -10.52 -0.40 8.92
C ASP A 302 -9.35 0.58 8.77
N THR A 303 -8.36 0.42 9.62
CA THR A 303 -7.12 1.19 9.62
C THR A 303 -6.03 0.41 8.90
N LYS A 304 -5.42 0.99 7.87
CA LYS A 304 -4.34 0.36 7.09
C LYS A 304 -3.13 1.27 6.95
N GLY A 305 -1.96 0.66 6.79
CA GLY A 305 -0.68 1.34 6.59
C GLY A 305 -0.02 0.98 5.26
N GLY A 306 0.43 1.99 4.51
CA GLY A 306 1.18 1.83 3.28
C GLY A 306 1.32 3.13 2.49
N THR A 307 2.29 3.18 1.57
CA THR A 307 2.31 4.20 0.50
C THR A 307 1.06 4.09 -0.39
N SER A 308 0.44 2.91 -0.44
CA SER A 308 -0.87 2.68 -1.05
C SER A 308 -2.00 3.53 -0.46
N MET A 309 -1.88 4.03 0.78
CA MET A 309 -2.84 4.93 1.43
C MET A 309 -2.44 6.41 1.25
N ALA A 310 -1.14 6.69 1.07
CA ALA A 310 -0.65 8.03 0.79
C ALA A 310 -0.98 8.49 -0.63
N ALA A 311 -0.79 7.62 -1.64
CA ALA A 311 -1.12 7.91 -3.04
C ALA A 311 -2.58 8.39 -3.26
N PRO A 312 -3.63 7.70 -2.75
CA PRO A 312 -5.01 8.17 -2.92
C PRO A 312 -5.29 9.49 -2.21
N ALA A 313 -4.62 9.79 -1.09
CA ALA A 313 -4.77 11.10 -0.46
C ALA A 313 -4.30 12.22 -1.41
N VAL A 314 -3.17 12.01 -2.11
CA VAL A 314 -2.66 12.95 -3.11
C VAL A 314 -3.54 12.99 -4.37
N ALA A 315 -4.04 11.84 -4.83
CA ALA A 315 -5.02 11.78 -5.92
C ALA A 315 -6.31 12.56 -5.58
N GLY A 316 -6.76 12.50 -4.33
CA GLY A 316 -7.85 13.32 -3.82
C GLY A 316 -7.55 14.82 -3.85
N VAL A 317 -6.33 15.24 -3.50
CA VAL A 317 -5.90 16.64 -3.63
C VAL A 317 -5.88 17.08 -5.09
N ALA A 318 -5.39 16.24 -6.01
CA ALA A 318 -5.46 16.52 -7.44
C ALA A 318 -6.91 16.66 -7.93
N ALA A 319 -7.83 15.81 -7.44
CA ALA A 319 -9.25 15.89 -7.77
C ALA A 319 -9.89 17.18 -7.23
N LEU A 320 -9.54 17.63 -6.02
CA LEU A 320 -9.96 18.92 -5.47
C LEU A 320 -9.50 20.08 -6.36
N ILE A 321 -8.22 20.10 -6.76
CA ILE A 321 -7.66 21.14 -7.64
C ILE A 321 -8.44 21.20 -8.96
N ARG A 322 -8.61 20.06 -9.65
CA ARG A 322 -9.33 20.01 -10.93
C ARG A 322 -10.84 20.28 -10.79
N SER A 323 -11.43 20.04 -9.62
CA SER A 323 -12.83 20.39 -9.35
C SER A 323 -13.05 21.90 -9.29
N TYR A 324 -12.12 22.65 -8.69
CA TYR A 324 -12.19 24.12 -8.61
C TYR A 324 -11.65 24.80 -9.87
N TYR A 325 -10.63 24.22 -10.49
CA TYR A 325 -9.89 24.81 -11.61
C TYR A 325 -9.75 23.80 -12.77
N PRO A 326 -10.86 23.47 -13.47
CA PRO A 326 -10.90 22.38 -14.45
C PRO A 326 -10.06 22.59 -15.71
N LYS A 327 -9.58 23.83 -15.95
CA LYS A 327 -8.70 24.16 -17.07
C LYS A 327 -7.21 23.93 -16.79
N LEU A 328 -6.83 23.63 -15.54
CA LEU A 328 -5.45 23.31 -15.22
C LEU A 328 -5.10 21.94 -15.81
N THR A 329 -3.98 21.89 -16.52
CA THR A 329 -3.47 20.64 -17.10
C THR A 329 -2.95 19.71 -16.01
N ALA A 330 -2.90 18.41 -16.28
CA ALA A 330 -2.33 17.42 -15.38
C ALA A 330 -0.90 17.77 -14.95
N ALA A 331 -0.09 18.31 -15.87
CA ALA A 331 1.27 18.76 -15.57
C ALA A 331 1.27 19.96 -14.60
N GLN A 332 0.38 20.94 -14.80
CA GLN A 332 0.21 22.04 -13.86
C GLN A 332 -0.25 21.54 -12.47
N VAL A 333 -1.16 20.56 -12.43
CA VAL A 333 -1.63 19.96 -11.17
C VAL A 333 -0.49 19.25 -10.43
N LYS A 334 0.34 18.44 -11.12
CA LYS A 334 1.56 17.83 -10.53
C LYS A 334 2.44 18.93 -9.91
N GLN A 335 2.74 19.99 -10.67
CA GLN A 335 3.59 21.08 -10.21
C GLN A 335 2.99 21.85 -9.02
N ILE A 336 1.68 22.10 -9.02
CA ILE A 336 1.00 22.74 -7.89
C ILE A 336 1.17 21.91 -6.62
N ILE A 337 0.91 20.60 -6.68
CA ILE A 337 1.04 19.71 -5.53
C ILE A 337 2.49 19.72 -5.00
N MET A 338 3.47 19.60 -5.89
CA MET A 338 4.89 19.61 -5.50
C MET A 338 5.33 20.95 -4.93
N ASN A 339 4.85 22.08 -5.47
CA ASN A 339 5.33 23.41 -5.11
C ASN A 339 4.60 24.03 -3.91
N SER A 340 3.36 23.62 -3.64
CA SER A 340 2.55 24.18 -2.54
C SER A 340 2.71 23.43 -1.20
N GLY A 341 3.34 22.26 -1.21
CA GLY A 341 3.52 21.43 -0.02
C GLY A 341 4.35 22.12 1.09
N LEU A 342 4.23 21.59 2.30
CA LEU A 342 4.97 22.09 3.47
C LEU A 342 6.36 21.45 3.51
N ALA A 343 7.40 22.27 3.67
CA ALA A 343 8.76 21.77 3.87
C ALA A 343 8.94 21.22 5.29
N LEU A 344 9.62 20.09 5.41
CA LEU A 344 10.05 19.56 6.70
C LEU A 344 11.45 20.09 7.03
N LYS A 345 11.56 20.80 8.15
CA LYS A 345 12.84 21.25 8.71
C LYS A 345 13.64 20.19 9.50
N PRO A 346 13.07 19.11 10.08
CA PRO A 346 13.87 18.14 10.82
C PRO A 346 14.60 17.15 9.91
N LYS A 347 15.71 16.60 10.43
CA LYS A 347 16.22 15.31 9.96
C LYS A 347 15.24 14.20 10.37
N VAL A 348 15.11 13.19 9.54
CA VAL A 348 14.18 12.08 9.70
C VAL A 348 14.90 10.76 9.74
N ILE A 349 14.32 9.81 10.48
CA ILE A 349 14.71 8.41 10.50
C ILE A 349 14.27 7.78 9.17
N VAL A 350 15.19 7.15 8.47
CA VAL A 350 14.94 6.56 7.15
C VAL A 350 14.77 5.05 7.30
N GLY A 351 13.74 4.48 6.65
CA GLY A 351 13.54 3.03 6.63
C GLY A 351 13.31 2.39 8.01
N GLY A 352 12.93 3.18 9.02
CA GLY A 352 12.81 2.72 10.40
C GLY A 352 14.14 2.42 11.10
N ASN A 353 15.27 2.72 10.46
CA ASN A 353 16.60 2.51 11.01
C ASN A 353 17.06 3.75 11.80
N SER A 354 17.10 3.66 13.12
CA SER A 354 17.52 4.77 13.99
C SER A 354 18.94 5.28 13.76
N ASP A 355 19.79 4.46 13.13
CA ASP A 355 21.16 4.84 12.77
C ASP A 355 21.23 5.62 11.44
N ASP A 356 20.15 5.59 10.66
CA ASP A 356 20.04 6.30 9.39
C ASP A 356 19.16 7.55 9.53
N VAL A 357 19.80 8.67 9.85
CA VAL A 357 19.13 9.97 10.08
C VAL A 357 19.60 11.00 9.05
N ARG A 358 18.71 11.37 8.13
CA ARG A 358 19.02 12.25 6.99
C ARG A 358 18.11 13.47 6.92
N PRO A 359 18.54 14.57 6.28
CA PRO A 359 17.62 15.62 5.86
C PRO A 359 16.44 15.05 5.07
N PHE A 360 15.21 15.48 5.36
CA PHE A 360 14.04 15.05 4.57
C PHE A 360 14.16 15.38 3.08
N SER A 361 14.88 16.46 2.75
CA SER A 361 15.21 16.83 1.37
C SER A 361 15.97 15.76 0.60
N ASP A 362 16.60 14.79 1.25
CA ASP A 362 17.36 13.72 0.61
C ASP A 362 16.46 12.54 0.21
N LEU A 363 15.21 12.53 0.70
CA LEU A 363 14.25 11.43 0.50
C LEU A 363 13.22 11.73 -0.60
N THR A 364 13.16 12.98 -1.09
CA THR A 364 12.13 13.42 -2.03
C THR A 364 12.59 14.59 -2.90
N LYS A 365 12.08 14.63 -4.13
CA LYS A 365 12.31 15.69 -5.12
C LYS A 365 11.84 17.05 -4.61
N SER A 366 10.59 17.17 -4.18
CA SER A 366 10.01 18.45 -3.72
C SER A 366 10.53 18.92 -2.35
N SER A 367 11.10 18.00 -1.55
CA SER A 367 11.40 18.26 -0.13
C SER A 367 10.17 18.64 0.70
N LYS A 368 8.97 18.27 0.24
CA LYS A 368 7.69 18.71 0.81
C LYS A 368 6.72 17.55 1.08
N ILE A 369 5.88 17.77 2.08
CA ILE A 369 4.67 16.99 2.32
C ILE A 369 3.46 17.69 1.70
N VAL A 370 2.52 16.92 1.17
CA VAL A 370 1.33 17.49 0.48
C VAL A 370 0.47 18.31 1.45
N ASN A 371 -0.03 19.46 0.97
CA ASN A 371 -0.93 20.33 1.70
C ASN A 371 -2.05 20.83 0.78
N ALA A 372 -3.29 20.36 1.03
CA ALA A 372 -4.43 20.66 0.15
C ALA A 372 -4.80 22.16 0.13
N TYR A 373 -4.70 22.85 1.27
CA TYR A 373 -5.05 24.27 1.37
C TYR A 373 -4.12 25.16 0.55
N ASN A 374 -2.81 25.00 0.72
CA ASN A 374 -1.81 25.73 -0.07
C ASN A 374 -1.93 25.39 -1.56
N ALA A 375 -2.24 24.14 -1.90
CA ALA A 375 -2.42 23.71 -3.28
C ALA A 375 -3.55 24.48 -3.96
N LEU A 376 -4.68 24.71 -3.28
CA LEU A 376 -5.78 25.51 -3.82
C LEU A 376 -5.42 26.99 -3.96
N ILE A 377 -4.63 27.55 -3.04
CA ILE A 377 -4.13 28.93 -3.17
C ILE A 377 -3.26 29.09 -4.43
N VAL A 378 -2.30 28.20 -4.63
CA VAL A 378 -1.41 28.25 -5.80
C VAL A 378 -2.19 27.96 -7.09
N ALA A 379 -3.14 27.02 -7.05
CA ALA A 379 -4.02 26.74 -8.18
C ALA A 379 -4.83 27.97 -8.59
N ALA A 380 -5.38 28.73 -7.64
CA ALA A 380 -6.09 29.99 -7.90
C ALA A 380 -5.21 31.01 -8.63
N GLN A 381 -3.95 31.14 -8.21
CA GLN A 381 -3.00 32.08 -8.81
C GLN A 381 -2.67 31.69 -10.25
N ILE A 382 -2.43 30.40 -10.51
CA ILE A 382 -2.11 29.90 -11.86
C ILE A 382 -3.32 29.99 -12.78
N ALA A 383 -4.52 29.65 -12.30
CA ALA A 383 -5.74 29.67 -13.11
C ALA A 383 -6.23 31.10 -13.46
N SER A 384 -5.71 32.12 -12.77
CA SER A 384 -6.06 33.53 -13.02
C SER A 384 -5.14 34.22 -14.04
N ASN A 385 -4.05 33.56 -14.44
CA ASN A 385 -3.12 34.00 -15.50
C ASN A 385 -3.44 33.26 -16.79
#